data_AF-A0A261GQL6-F1
#
_entry.id   AF-A0A261GQL6-F1
#
_cell.length_a   1.000
_cell.length_b   1.000
_cell.length_c   1.000
_cell.angle_alpha   90.00
_cell.angle_beta   90.00
_cell.angle_gamma   90.00
#
_symmetry.space_group_name_H-M   'P 1'
#
loop_
_entity.id
_entity.type
_entity.pdbx_description
1 polymer ?
#
loop_
_entity_poly.entity_id
_entity_poly.type
_entity_poly.pdbx_seq_one_letter_code
_entity_poly.pdbx_strand_id
1 'polypeptide(L)'
;MTKGAMTLAEGSEEYKTDVNIVLNDRVSRKHVLRTTLNTFAVWKSKYGKESSPFQGRLKGTIKEAAFIDNEIWVFDIDGTRVSDIITAVSIAAQFYRVEPGYIMSNVYIKNLNVEGEHGMTRQDLVGANAALYSGVTRSLKQAAQHFGLRGSLDLFVLSNNANHKIPKDDLYRALKKGGASNVTSDNNVYRYTVGSNCGNERVRNLKEHLHKATIKL
;
A
#
# COMPACT_ATOMS: atom_id res chain seq x y z
N MET A 1 8.40 -18.29 -10.81
CA MET A 1 6.93 -18.11 -10.75
C MET A 1 6.63 -16.66 -10.40
N THR A 2 5.76 -15.99 -11.15
CA THR A 2 5.32 -14.63 -10.85
C THR A 2 4.42 -14.66 -9.63
N LYS A 3 4.82 -13.97 -8.55
CA LYS A 3 4.03 -13.86 -7.32
C LYS A 3 2.92 -12.82 -7.51
N GLY A 4 1.90 -12.85 -6.66
CA GLY A 4 0.90 -11.78 -6.59
C GLY A 4 1.50 -10.50 -6.00
N ALA A 5 0.64 -9.50 -5.87
CA ALA A 5 0.99 -8.24 -5.21
C ALA A 5 -0.20 -7.71 -4.43
N MET A 6 0.09 -6.86 -3.44
CA MET A 6 -0.93 -6.04 -2.80
C MET A 6 -0.51 -4.58 -2.75
N THR A 7 -1.49 -3.69 -2.64
CA THR A 7 -1.26 -2.28 -2.40
C THR A 7 -1.93 -1.82 -1.12
N LEU A 8 -1.28 -0.88 -0.42
CA LEU A 8 -1.81 -0.24 0.77
C LEU A 8 -2.05 1.25 0.51
N ALA A 9 -3.18 1.74 1.01
CA ALA A 9 -3.60 3.14 0.93
C ALA A 9 -3.79 3.67 -0.51
N GLU A 10 -4.43 2.90 -1.39
CA GLU A 10 -4.86 3.40 -2.69
C GLU A 10 -5.94 4.48 -2.54
N GLY A 11 -5.86 5.51 -3.37
CA GLY A 11 -6.91 6.51 -3.52
C GLY A 11 -7.81 6.16 -4.70
N SER A 12 -7.45 6.65 -5.88
CA SER A 12 -8.21 6.47 -7.12
C SER A 12 -7.74 5.27 -7.93
N GLU A 13 -8.68 4.61 -8.59
CA GLU A 13 -8.42 3.62 -9.64
C GLU A 13 -7.63 4.19 -10.83
N GLU A 14 -7.91 5.43 -11.25
CA GLU A 14 -7.17 6.10 -12.33
C GLU A 14 -5.69 6.28 -12.02
N TYR A 15 -5.32 6.21 -10.74
CA TYR A 15 -3.95 6.39 -10.26
C TYR A 15 -3.40 5.14 -9.58
N LYS A 16 -4.03 3.97 -9.85
CA LYS A 16 -3.59 2.64 -9.41
C LYS A 16 -2.07 2.56 -9.39
N THR A 17 -1.53 2.17 -8.25
CA THR A 17 -0.09 1.94 -8.16
C THR A 17 0.32 0.85 -9.14
N ASP A 18 1.33 1.07 -9.97
CA ASP A 18 1.80 0.05 -10.91
C ASP A 18 2.56 -1.04 -10.15
N VAL A 19 1.84 -2.11 -9.78
CA VAL A 19 2.37 -3.26 -9.03
C VAL A 19 3.25 -4.19 -9.88
N ASN A 20 3.37 -3.92 -11.18
CA ASN A 20 4.25 -4.69 -12.05
C ASN A 20 5.69 -4.20 -11.96
N ILE A 21 5.96 -3.06 -11.35
CA ILE A 21 7.31 -2.51 -11.26
C ILE A 21 8.05 -3.19 -10.12
N VAL A 22 9.26 -3.64 -10.40
CA VAL A 22 10.23 -4.10 -9.41
C VAL A 22 11.53 -3.33 -9.65
N LEU A 23 12.47 -3.31 -8.71
CA LEU A 23 13.70 -2.52 -8.88
C LEU A 23 14.39 -2.89 -10.20
N ASN A 24 14.53 -1.90 -11.09
CA ASN A 24 15.15 -2.00 -12.41
C ASN A 24 14.52 -3.01 -13.38
N ASP A 25 13.31 -3.52 -13.11
CA ASP A 25 12.68 -4.55 -13.94
C ASP A 25 11.13 -4.44 -13.89
N ARG A 26 10.43 -5.20 -14.73
CA ARG A 26 8.97 -5.27 -14.77
C ARG A 26 8.50 -6.72 -14.81
N VAL A 27 7.56 -7.05 -13.94
CA VAL A 27 6.99 -8.39 -13.81
C VAL A 27 5.47 -8.31 -13.85
N SER A 28 4.84 -9.02 -14.78
CA SER A 28 3.38 -9.10 -14.84
C SER A 28 2.80 -9.83 -13.63
N ARG A 29 1.83 -9.20 -12.96
CA ARG A 29 1.13 -9.73 -11.79
C ARG A 29 -0.28 -10.16 -12.16
N LYS A 30 -0.61 -11.44 -11.93
CA LYS A 30 -1.92 -12.01 -12.26
C LYS A 30 -2.99 -11.75 -11.20
N HIS A 31 -2.60 -11.76 -9.92
CA HIS A 31 -3.52 -11.56 -8.79
C HIS A 31 -3.06 -10.36 -7.97
N VAL A 32 -3.93 -9.36 -7.88
CA VAL A 32 -3.63 -8.10 -7.22
C VAL A 32 -4.73 -7.78 -6.20
N LEU A 33 -4.31 -7.54 -4.96
CA LEU A 33 -5.15 -6.99 -3.91
C LEU A 33 -4.92 -5.49 -3.81
N ARG A 34 -5.97 -4.69 -3.98
CA ARG A 34 -5.99 -3.25 -3.73
C ARG A 34 -6.66 -2.98 -2.40
N THR A 35 -6.08 -2.11 -1.59
CA THR A 35 -6.71 -1.68 -0.34
C THR A 35 -6.76 -0.16 -0.24
N THR A 36 -7.83 0.35 0.36
CA THR A 36 -8.02 1.79 0.57
C THR A 36 -8.59 2.04 1.96
N LEU A 37 -8.26 3.20 2.55
CA LEU A 37 -8.80 3.63 3.84
C LEU A 37 -10.27 4.10 3.71
N ASN A 38 -10.69 4.51 2.52
CA ASN A 38 -12.08 4.93 2.31
C ASN A 38 -13.03 3.72 2.43
N THR A 39 -14.22 3.92 2.99
CA THR A 39 -15.33 2.96 2.84
C THR A 39 -15.75 2.87 1.37
N PHE A 40 -16.47 1.81 0.99
CA PHE A 40 -16.92 1.65 -0.38
C PHE A 40 -17.77 2.84 -0.86
N ALA A 41 -18.70 3.31 -0.01
CA ALA A 41 -19.57 4.44 -0.32
C ALA A 41 -18.79 5.74 -0.57
N VAL A 42 -17.80 6.04 0.28
CA VAL A 42 -16.95 7.24 0.11
C VAL A 42 -16.10 7.12 -1.15
N TRP A 43 -15.48 5.95 -1.38
CA TRP A 43 -14.70 5.71 -2.57
C TRP A 43 -15.54 5.86 -3.84
N LYS A 44 -16.72 5.25 -3.89
CA LYS A 44 -17.66 5.34 -5.00
C LYS A 44 -18.09 6.79 -5.26
N SER A 45 -18.40 7.55 -4.20
CA SER A 45 -18.78 8.96 -4.32
C SER A 45 -17.64 9.84 -4.83
N LYS A 46 -16.39 9.57 -4.42
CA LYS A 46 -15.21 10.35 -4.84
C LYS A 46 -14.82 10.10 -6.30
N TYR A 47 -15.04 8.89 -6.81
CA TYR A 47 -14.50 8.47 -8.11
C TYR A 47 -15.56 8.13 -9.16
N GLY A 48 -16.85 8.13 -8.82
CA GLY A 48 -17.96 8.08 -9.77
C GLY A 48 -18.08 6.78 -10.57
N LYS A 49 -17.56 5.65 -10.06
CA LYS A 49 -17.63 4.34 -10.74
C LYS A 49 -18.79 3.48 -10.27
N GLU A 50 -19.42 2.80 -11.22
CA GLU A 50 -20.38 1.74 -10.91
C GLU A 50 -19.65 0.44 -10.60
N SER A 51 -19.75 0.02 -9.35
CA SER A 51 -19.39 -1.32 -8.91
C SER A 51 -20.39 -1.78 -7.84
N SER A 52 -20.48 -3.10 -7.67
CA SER A 52 -21.32 -3.72 -6.66
C SER A 52 -20.42 -4.37 -5.62
N PRO A 53 -20.45 -3.92 -4.37
CA PRO A 53 -19.63 -4.52 -3.32
C PRO A 53 -20.23 -5.87 -2.92
N PHE A 54 -19.37 -6.76 -2.45
CA PHE A 54 -19.74 -7.95 -1.70
C PHE A 54 -19.10 -7.88 -0.30
N GLN A 55 -19.71 -8.54 0.66
CA GLN A 55 -19.16 -8.62 2.01
C GLN A 55 -18.16 -9.76 2.10
N GLY A 56 -16.90 -9.42 2.37
CA GLY A 56 -15.90 -10.38 2.81
C GLY A 56 -16.03 -10.58 4.32
N ARG A 57 -16.35 -11.79 4.76
CA ARG A 57 -16.45 -12.12 6.19
C ARG A 57 -15.29 -13.00 6.62
N LEU A 58 -14.50 -12.52 7.58
CA LEU A 58 -13.46 -13.33 8.23
C LEU A 58 -13.63 -13.25 9.74
N LYS A 59 -13.92 -14.39 10.39
CA LYS A 59 -13.96 -14.53 11.86
C LYS A 59 -14.74 -13.42 12.61
N GLY A 60 -15.85 -12.96 12.02
CA GLY A 60 -16.72 -11.94 12.62
C GLY A 60 -16.45 -10.50 12.19
N THR A 61 -15.28 -10.21 11.60
CA THR A 61 -15.01 -8.93 10.94
C THR A 61 -15.59 -8.95 9.54
N ILE A 62 -16.39 -7.93 9.22
CA ILE A 62 -16.98 -7.72 7.89
C ILE A 62 -16.29 -6.52 7.27
N LYS A 63 -15.66 -6.72 6.12
CA LYS A 63 -15.14 -5.63 5.28
C LYS A 63 -15.84 -5.70 3.92
N GLU A 64 -16.10 -4.52 3.35
CA GLU A 64 -16.59 -4.43 1.99
C GLU A 64 -15.45 -4.76 1.03
N ALA A 65 -15.76 -5.51 -0.03
CA ALA A 65 -14.83 -5.80 -1.10
C ALA A 65 -15.55 -5.70 -2.46
N ALA A 66 -14.82 -5.44 -3.53
CA ALA A 66 -15.37 -5.38 -4.88
C ALA A 66 -14.35 -5.90 -5.89
N PHE A 67 -14.84 -6.44 -7.00
CA PHE A 67 -13.99 -6.81 -8.14
C PHE A 67 -14.05 -5.67 -9.17
N ILE A 68 -12.92 -5.01 -9.39
CA ILE A 68 -12.84 -3.81 -10.23
C ILE A 68 -11.59 -3.89 -11.12
N ASP A 69 -11.79 -3.75 -12.44
CA ASP A 69 -10.78 -3.94 -13.50
C ASP A 69 -9.92 -5.20 -13.32
N ASN A 70 -10.55 -6.33 -13.06
CA ASN A 70 -9.90 -7.62 -12.83
C ASN A 70 -9.05 -7.75 -11.54
N GLU A 71 -9.14 -6.78 -10.63
CA GLU A 71 -8.45 -6.77 -9.35
C GLU A 71 -9.44 -6.80 -8.18
N ILE A 72 -9.02 -7.36 -7.04
CA ILE A 72 -9.82 -7.34 -5.82
C ILE A 72 -9.50 -6.10 -5.02
N TRP A 73 -10.53 -5.31 -4.73
CA TRP A 73 -10.48 -4.16 -3.85
C TRP A 73 -11.09 -4.51 -2.50
N VAL A 74 -10.42 -4.14 -1.42
CA VAL A 74 -10.96 -4.22 -0.06
C VAL A 74 -10.92 -2.83 0.57
N PHE A 75 -12.06 -2.41 1.11
CA PHE A 75 -12.30 -1.05 1.58
C PHE A 75 -12.15 -0.95 3.10
N ASP A 76 -12.00 0.27 3.61
CA ASP A 76 -11.82 0.57 5.03
C ASP A 76 -10.62 -0.20 5.65
N ILE A 77 -9.47 -0.17 4.99
CA ILE A 77 -8.26 -0.85 5.44
C ILE A 77 -7.25 0.15 5.99
N ASP A 78 -7.05 0.13 7.30
CA ASP A 78 -5.96 0.85 7.96
C ASP A 78 -4.68 -0.01 7.92
N GLY A 79 -3.71 0.41 7.11
CA GLY A 79 -2.42 -0.27 6.98
C GLY A 79 -1.60 -0.33 8.27
N THR A 80 -1.95 0.43 9.31
CA THR A 80 -1.31 0.36 10.65
C THR A 80 -1.98 -0.65 11.58
N ARG A 81 -3.06 -1.30 11.14
CA ARG A 81 -3.79 -2.33 11.90
C ARG A 81 -3.55 -3.70 11.30
N VAL A 82 -2.91 -4.57 12.08
CA VAL A 82 -2.60 -5.95 11.68
C VAL A 82 -3.86 -6.72 11.25
N SER A 83 -4.96 -6.56 11.99
CA SER A 83 -6.23 -7.24 11.72
C SER A 83 -6.83 -6.87 10.37
N ASP A 84 -6.69 -5.61 9.94
CA ASP A 84 -7.22 -5.14 8.66
C ASP A 84 -6.42 -5.74 7.51
N ILE A 85 -5.08 -5.77 7.62
CA ILE A 85 -4.20 -6.44 6.64
C ILE A 85 -4.55 -7.93 6.53
N ILE A 86 -4.65 -8.65 7.65
CA ILE A 86 -5.00 -10.08 7.66
C ILE A 86 -6.36 -10.31 6.98
N THR A 87 -7.34 -9.47 7.28
CA THR A 87 -8.70 -9.59 6.72
C THR A 87 -8.68 -9.37 5.21
N ALA A 88 -8.05 -8.29 4.74
CA ALA A 88 -7.96 -7.97 3.31
C ALA A 88 -7.23 -9.06 2.53
N VAL A 89 -6.10 -9.54 3.04
CA VAL A 89 -5.31 -10.61 2.41
C VAL A 89 -6.11 -11.91 2.35
N SER A 90 -6.83 -12.26 3.41
CA SER A 90 -7.64 -13.48 3.47
C SER A 90 -8.81 -13.43 2.48
N ILE A 91 -9.49 -12.29 2.35
CA ILE A 91 -10.56 -12.08 1.36
C ILE A 91 -10.02 -12.31 -0.06
N ALA A 92 -8.89 -11.68 -0.40
CA ALA A 92 -8.29 -11.84 -1.73
C ALA A 92 -7.75 -13.25 -1.97
N ALA A 93 -7.10 -13.87 -0.98
CA ALA A 93 -6.61 -15.24 -1.05
C ALA A 93 -7.74 -16.22 -1.33
N GLN A 94 -8.87 -16.07 -0.62
CA GLN A 94 -10.06 -16.88 -0.84
C GLN A 94 -10.68 -16.65 -2.22
N PHE A 95 -10.80 -15.38 -2.65
CA PHE A 95 -11.36 -15.03 -3.96
C PHE A 95 -10.54 -15.63 -5.11
N TYR A 96 -9.21 -15.43 -5.07
CA TYR A 96 -8.29 -15.93 -6.09
C TYR A 96 -7.93 -17.42 -5.95
N ARG A 97 -8.31 -18.06 -4.83
CA ARG A 97 -7.95 -19.44 -4.47
C ARG A 97 -6.44 -19.66 -4.47
N VAL A 98 -5.72 -18.77 -3.79
CA VAL A 98 -4.25 -18.80 -3.63
C VAL A 98 -3.87 -18.66 -2.16
N GLU A 99 -2.63 -19.04 -1.82
CA GLU A 99 -2.09 -18.85 -0.48
C GLU A 99 -1.87 -17.36 -0.15
N PRO A 100 -2.12 -16.90 1.09
CA PRO A 100 -1.87 -15.52 1.53
C PRO A 100 -0.46 -14.99 1.20
N GLY A 101 0.55 -15.85 1.34
CA GLY A 101 1.94 -15.52 1.03
C GLY A 101 2.19 -15.19 -0.44
N TYR A 102 1.36 -15.71 -1.36
CA TYR A 102 1.43 -15.36 -2.77
C TYR A 102 1.12 -13.87 -2.98
N ILE A 103 0.12 -13.34 -2.26
CA ILE A 103 -0.34 -11.95 -2.34
C ILE A 103 0.62 -11.01 -1.58
N MET A 104 0.98 -11.36 -0.34
CA MET A 104 1.76 -10.48 0.55
C MET A 104 3.24 -10.33 0.18
N SER A 105 3.75 -11.18 -0.71
CA SER A 105 5.19 -11.21 -1.04
C SER A 105 5.74 -9.89 -1.59
N ASN A 106 4.90 -9.10 -2.26
CA ASN A 106 5.23 -7.79 -2.79
C ASN A 106 4.12 -6.82 -2.40
N VAL A 107 4.45 -5.84 -1.58
CA VAL A 107 3.52 -4.82 -1.10
C VAL A 107 3.92 -3.48 -1.69
N TYR A 108 2.97 -2.73 -2.23
CA TYR A 108 3.23 -1.42 -2.83
C TYR A 108 2.49 -0.32 -2.09
N ILE A 109 3.17 0.81 -1.91
CA ILE A 109 2.63 2.02 -1.29
C ILE A 109 2.93 3.19 -2.22
N LYS A 110 1.89 3.95 -2.51
CA LYS A 110 1.96 5.24 -3.18
C LYS A 110 1.12 6.21 -2.35
N ASN A 111 1.66 7.37 -2.01
CA ASN A 111 0.92 8.44 -1.32
C ASN A 111 0.42 8.12 0.10
N LEU A 112 1.18 7.35 0.88
CA LEU A 112 0.88 7.22 2.31
C LEU A 112 1.28 8.51 3.04
N ASN A 113 0.28 9.27 3.46
CA ASN A 113 0.42 10.51 4.23
C ASN A 113 -0.57 10.51 5.40
N VAL A 114 -0.18 11.14 6.50
CA VAL A 114 -1.10 11.41 7.61
C VAL A 114 -2.18 12.41 7.21
N GLU A 115 -3.38 12.26 7.77
CA GLU A 115 -4.45 13.24 7.62
C GLU A 115 -4.14 14.53 8.41
N GLY A 116 -4.75 15.65 8.03
CA GLY A 116 -4.60 16.93 8.73
C GLY A 116 -3.26 17.65 8.52
N GLU A 117 -2.52 17.30 7.44
CA GLU A 117 -1.18 17.84 7.17
C GLU A 117 -1.11 19.38 7.13
N HIS A 118 -2.17 20.07 6.72
CA HIS A 118 -2.22 21.53 6.63
C HIS A 118 -2.09 22.23 7.98
N GLY A 119 -2.39 21.53 9.08
CA GLY A 119 -2.28 22.07 10.44
C GLY A 119 -0.95 21.76 11.12
N MET A 120 -0.05 21.03 10.47
CA MET A 120 1.20 20.55 11.09
C MET A 120 2.38 21.44 10.70
N THR A 121 3.32 21.64 11.64
CA THR A 121 4.63 22.16 11.27
C THR A 121 5.36 21.14 10.39
N ARG A 122 6.38 21.57 9.64
CA ARG A 122 7.17 20.65 8.80
C ARG A 122 7.78 19.50 9.62
N GLN A 123 8.27 19.77 10.81
CA GLN A 123 8.89 18.76 11.66
C GLN A 123 7.86 17.76 12.18
N ASP A 124 6.69 18.24 12.60
CA ASP A 124 5.59 17.38 13.06
C ASP A 124 5.07 16.51 11.91
N LEU A 125 4.94 17.08 10.71
CA LEU A 125 4.51 16.35 9.52
C LEU A 125 5.48 15.21 9.16
N VAL A 126 6.79 15.48 9.17
CA VAL A 126 7.82 14.46 8.95
C VAL A 126 7.76 13.39 10.05
N GLY A 127 7.63 13.79 11.31
CA GLY A 127 7.52 12.86 12.44
C GLY A 127 6.28 11.97 12.37
N ALA A 128 5.13 12.54 12.02
CA ALA A 128 3.86 11.84 11.90
C ALA A 128 3.87 10.86 10.72
N ASN A 129 4.38 11.27 9.54
CA ASN A 129 4.57 10.35 8.42
C ASN A 129 5.58 9.25 8.73
N ALA A 130 6.69 9.57 9.42
CA ALA A 130 7.65 8.55 9.84
C ALA A 130 7.00 7.52 10.77
N ALA A 131 6.16 7.94 11.71
CA ALA A 131 5.40 7.03 12.58
C ALA A 131 4.42 6.16 11.77
N LEU A 132 3.74 6.74 10.79
CA LEU A 132 2.83 6.03 9.89
C LEU A 132 3.57 4.94 9.09
N TYR A 133 4.69 5.27 8.42
CA TYR A 133 5.50 4.27 7.70
C TYR A 133 6.06 3.18 8.62
N SER A 134 6.55 3.53 9.81
CA SER A 134 6.98 2.55 10.81
C SER A 134 5.84 1.62 11.24
N GLY A 135 4.64 2.17 11.47
CA GLY A 135 3.45 1.42 11.87
C GLY A 135 2.98 0.45 10.80
N VAL A 136 2.93 0.90 9.53
CA VAL A 136 2.59 0.04 8.40
C VAL A 136 3.59 -1.10 8.22
N THR A 137 4.88 -0.78 8.22
CA THR A 137 5.95 -1.79 8.07
C THR A 137 5.88 -2.86 9.17
N ARG A 138 5.64 -2.45 10.41
CA ARG A 138 5.48 -3.37 11.55
C ARG A 138 4.25 -4.25 11.37
N SER A 139 3.13 -3.67 10.94
CA SER A 139 1.87 -4.38 10.78
C SER A 139 1.95 -5.42 9.67
N LEU A 140 2.63 -5.10 8.56
CA LEU A 140 2.93 -6.05 7.49
C LEU A 140 3.74 -7.24 7.98
N LYS A 141 4.79 -6.98 8.79
CA LYS A 141 5.59 -8.05 9.39
C LYS A 141 4.73 -8.97 10.27
N GLN A 142 3.91 -8.40 11.15
CA GLN A 142 3.05 -9.15 12.05
C GLN A 142 1.96 -9.94 11.31
N ALA A 143 1.37 -9.37 10.27
CA ALA A 143 0.40 -10.06 9.43
C ALA A 143 1.06 -11.23 8.67
N ALA A 144 2.27 -11.05 8.16
CA ALA A 144 3.02 -12.14 7.52
C ALA A 144 3.35 -13.28 8.50
N GLN A 145 3.72 -12.94 9.73
CA GLN A 145 3.93 -13.92 10.80
C GLN A 145 2.65 -14.66 11.18
N HIS A 146 1.49 -13.97 11.19
CA HIS A 146 0.18 -14.60 11.42
C HIS A 146 -0.12 -15.70 10.39
N PHE A 147 0.23 -15.49 9.13
CA PHE A 147 0.08 -16.50 8.07
C PHE A 147 1.21 -17.55 8.05
N GLY A 148 2.14 -17.53 9.00
CA GLY A 148 3.26 -18.47 9.06
C GLY A 148 4.27 -18.32 7.92
N LEU A 149 4.33 -17.14 7.28
CA LEU A 149 5.25 -16.89 6.18
C LEU A 149 6.71 -16.87 6.68
N ARG A 150 7.62 -17.42 5.89
CA ARG A 150 9.07 -17.49 6.18
C ARG A 150 9.86 -16.73 5.12
N GLY A 151 11.07 -16.30 5.50
CA GLY A 151 12.02 -15.64 4.59
C GLY A 151 11.90 -14.13 4.60
N SER A 152 11.37 -13.54 3.54
CA SER A 152 11.21 -12.08 3.46
C SER A 152 10.05 -11.66 2.58
N LEU A 153 9.53 -10.46 2.84
CA LEU A 153 8.63 -9.74 1.95
C LEU A 153 9.26 -8.42 1.53
N ASP A 154 8.91 -7.97 0.33
CA ASP A 154 9.38 -6.71 -0.23
C ASP A 154 8.26 -5.67 -0.16
N LEU A 155 8.58 -4.53 0.47
CA LEU A 155 7.73 -3.35 0.54
C LEU A 155 8.31 -2.29 -0.41
N PHE A 156 7.56 -1.95 -1.44
CA PHE A 156 7.88 -0.93 -2.42
C PHE A 156 7.15 0.37 -2.06
N VAL A 157 7.89 1.47 -1.94
CA VAL A 157 7.35 2.81 -1.67
C VAL A 157 7.72 3.73 -2.82
N LEU A 158 6.71 4.31 -3.47
CA LEU A 158 6.88 5.39 -4.43
C LEU A 158 6.91 6.71 -3.67
N SER A 159 8.08 7.35 -3.61
CA SER A 159 8.24 8.69 -3.02
C SER A 159 9.38 9.44 -3.70
N ASN A 160 9.26 10.77 -3.77
CA ASN A 160 10.36 11.62 -4.19
C ASN A 160 11.43 11.68 -3.08
N ASN A 161 12.72 11.60 -3.44
CA ASN A 161 13.83 11.75 -2.48
C ASN A 161 13.79 13.08 -1.72
N ALA A 162 13.32 14.15 -2.38
CA ALA A 162 13.17 15.49 -1.83
C ALA A 162 11.73 15.77 -1.33
N ASN A 163 10.93 14.74 -1.07
CA ASN A 163 9.60 14.91 -0.51
C ASN A 163 9.68 15.61 0.86
N HIS A 164 9.14 16.82 0.95
CA HIS A 164 9.18 17.60 2.18
C HIS A 164 8.35 17.00 3.32
N LYS A 165 7.37 16.13 2.99
CA LYS A 165 6.51 15.44 3.95
C LYS A 165 7.20 14.25 4.62
N ILE A 166 8.15 13.63 3.92
CA ILE A 166 9.01 12.56 4.43
C ILE A 166 10.27 12.44 3.54
N PRO A 167 11.36 13.14 3.85
CA PRO A 167 12.60 13.06 3.08
C PRO A 167 13.15 11.63 3.06
N LYS A 168 13.95 11.30 2.04
CA LYS A 168 14.53 9.96 1.83
C LYS A 168 15.09 9.33 3.12
N ASP A 169 15.92 10.07 3.85
CA ASP A 169 16.61 9.53 5.02
C ASP A 169 15.66 9.29 6.21
N ASP A 170 14.61 10.11 6.34
CA ASP A 170 13.56 9.91 7.33
C ASP A 170 12.66 8.73 6.95
N LEU A 171 12.32 8.58 5.66
CA LEU A 171 11.62 7.40 5.14
C LEU A 171 12.43 6.13 5.44
N TYR A 172 13.74 6.12 5.18
CA TYR A 172 14.59 4.95 5.37
C TYR A 172 14.70 4.59 6.85
N ARG A 173 14.84 5.58 7.73
CA ARG A 173 14.79 5.38 9.19
C ARG A 173 13.44 4.84 9.63
N ALA A 174 12.34 5.38 9.12
CA ALA A 174 10.98 4.95 9.46
C ALA A 174 10.73 3.48 9.08
N LEU A 175 11.12 3.08 7.87
CA LEU A 175 10.98 1.71 7.39
C LEU A 175 11.84 0.74 8.24
N LYS A 176 13.10 1.10 8.53
CA LYS A 176 13.97 0.30 9.41
C LYS A 176 13.42 0.18 10.83
N LYS A 177 12.95 1.29 11.42
CA LYS A 177 12.29 1.32 12.74
C LYS A 177 11.03 0.45 12.79
N GLY A 178 10.34 0.32 11.66
CA GLY A 178 9.19 -0.58 11.51
C GLY A 178 9.55 -2.06 11.34
N GLY A 179 10.84 -2.40 11.16
CA GLY A 179 11.33 -3.78 11.08
C GLY A 179 11.92 -4.18 9.73
N ALA A 180 12.10 -3.25 8.79
CA ALA A 180 12.83 -3.53 7.55
C ALA A 180 14.32 -3.77 7.85
N SER A 181 14.88 -4.83 7.29
CA SER A 181 16.29 -5.20 7.44
C SER A 181 17.22 -4.43 6.49
N ASN A 182 16.71 -4.05 5.33
CA ASN A 182 17.42 -3.28 4.32
C ASN A 182 16.45 -2.35 3.60
N VAL A 183 16.93 -1.20 3.15
CA VAL A 183 16.18 -0.25 2.32
C VAL A 183 17.10 0.26 1.22
N THR A 184 16.68 0.06 -0.03
CA THR A 184 17.39 0.52 -1.23
C THR A 184 16.44 1.32 -2.10
N SER A 185 16.97 2.04 -3.08
CA SER A 185 16.20 2.62 -4.18
C SER A 185 16.85 2.22 -5.49
N ASP A 186 16.09 2.28 -6.57
CA ASP A 186 16.71 2.26 -7.89
C ASP A 186 17.29 3.63 -8.27
N ASN A 187 18.07 3.62 -9.35
CA ASN A 187 18.64 4.83 -9.95
C ASN A 187 17.68 5.47 -10.96
N ASN A 188 16.56 4.80 -11.27
CA ASN A 188 15.58 5.26 -12.24
C ASN A 188 14.64 6.28 -11.60
N VAL A 189 14.33 7.34 -12.35
CA VAL A 189 13.30 8.30 -11.96
C VAL A 189 12.04 7.99 -12.74
N TYR A 190 10.98 7.64 -12.02
CA TYR A 190 9.68 7.40 -12.62
C TYR A 190 8.85 8.68 -12.61
N ARG A 191 7.91 8.76 -13.55
CA ARG A 191 6.95 9.86 -13.62
C ARG A 191 5.55 9.28 -13.47
N TYR A 192 4.84 9.71 -12.44
CA TYR A 192 3.46 9.29 -12.20
C TYR A 192 2.53 10.48 -12.13
N THR A 193 1.27 10.21 -12.46
CA THR A 193 0.19 11.07 -11.99
C THR A 193 -0.16 10.66 -10.56
N VAL A 194 -0.18 11.66 -9.70
CA VAL A 194 -0.39 11.53 -8.26
C VAL A 194 -1.63 12.35 -7.93
N GLY A 195 -2.64 11.71 -7.35
CA GLY A 195 -3.82 12.38 -6.81
C GLY A 195 -3.70 12.57 -5.31
N SER A 196 -4.32 13.64 -4.79
CA SER A 196 -4.54 13.80 -3.35
C SER A 196 -5.55 12.78 -2.81
N ASN A 197 -5.47 12.45 -1.53
CA ASN A 197 -6.44 11.58 -0.84
C ASN A 197 -7.88 12.17 -0.82
N CYS A 198 -7.99 13.49 -1.04
CA CYS A 198 -9.24 14.23 -1.12
C CYS A 198 -9.84 14.25 -2.54
N GLY A 199 -9.11 13.77 -3.57
CA GLY A 199 -9.59 13.73 -4.96
C GLY A 199 -9.56 15.06 -5.71
N ASN A 200 -9.32 16.17 -5.00
CA ASN A 200 -9.42 17.54 -5.54
C ASN A 200 -8.15 18.00 -6.27
N GLU A 201 -6.99 17.50 -5.86
CA GLU A 201 -5.70 17.85 -6.47
C GLU A 201 -5.12 16.70 -7.29
N ARG A 202 -4.55 17.06 -8.44
CA ARG A 202 -3.90 16.15 -9.38
C ARG A 202 -2.57 16.76 -9.82
N VAL A 203 -1.48 16.04 -9.57
CA VAL A 203 -0.15 16.41 -10.05
C VAL A 203 0.28 15.38 -11.09
N ARG A 204 0.35 15.82 -12.35
CA ARG A 204 0.83 14.98 -13.46
C ARG A 204 2.35 14.99 -13.50
N ASN A 205 2.94 13.88 -13.94
CA ASN A 205 4.39 13.75 -14.17
C ASN A 205 5.26 14.06 -12.94
N LEU A 206 4.74 13.80 -11.74
CA LEU A 206 5.53 13.94 -10.53
C LEU A 206 6.69 12.94 -10.57
N LYS A 207 7.90 13.44 -10.31
CA LYS A 207 9.10 12.61 -10.26
C LYS A 207 9.05 11.80 -8.96
N GLU A 208 9.07 10.49 -9.09
CA GLU A 208 9.08 9.55 -7.97
C GLU A 208 10.28 8.63 -8.08
N HIS A 209 10.79 8.18 -6.93
CA HIS A 209 11.80 7.14 -6.85
C HIS A 209 11.15 5.89 -6.26
N LEU A 210 11.58 4.72 -6.73
CA LEU A 210 11.09 3.46 -6.18
C LEU A 210 12.03 3.00 -5.07
N HIS A 211 11.53 3.06 -3.84
CA HIS A 211 12.23 2.56 -2.67
C HIS A 211 11.77 1.13 -2.39
N LYS A 212 12.70 0.21 -2.14
CA LYS A 212 12.42 -1.16 -1.71
C LYS A 212 12.94 -1.37 -0.31
N ALA A 213 12.05 -1.70 0.62
CA ALA A 213 12.37 -2.19 1.94
C ALA A 213 12.18 -3.71 2.00
N THR A 214 13.21 -4.45 2.42
CA THR A 214 13.11 -5.90 2.63
C THR A 214 12.88 -6.19 4.12
N ILE A 215 11.72 -6.76 4.43
CA ILE A 215 11.35 -7.16 5.78
C ILE A 215 11.62 -8.66 5.93
N LYS A 216 12.53 -9.01 6.85
CA LYS A 216 12.80 -10.42 7.21
C LYS A 216 11.73 -10.93 8.18
N LEU A 217 11.27 -12.15 7.94
CA LEU A 217 10.21 -12.83 8.68
C LEU A 217 10.78 -13.92 9.60
#